data_AF-A0A535B9H3-F1
#
_entry.id   AF-A0A535B9H3-F1
#
_cell.length_a   1.000
_cell.length_b   1.000
_cell.length_c   1.000
_cell.angle_alpha   90.00
_cell.angle_beta   90.00
_cell.angle_gamma   90.00
#
_symmetry.space_group_name_H-M   'P 1'
#
loop_
_entity.id
_entity.type
_entity.pdbx_description
1 polymer ?
#
loop_
_entity_poly.entity_id
_entity_poly.type
_entity_poly.pdbx_seq_one_letter_code
_entity_poly.pdbx_strand_id
1 'polypeptide(L)' 'MHGFNPRRASMRTLMVLNGPGIQAGQRLSGVRIIDFAPTLAKLLGIPQPRDATGRILKEALVGSRDTSP' A
#
# COMPACT_ATOMS: atom_id res chain seq x y z
N MET A 1 4.14 -12.73 22.18
CA MET A 1 2.88 -13.45 21.89
C MET A 1 2.19 -12.73 20.72
N HIS A 2 1.89 -13.44 19.63
CA HIS A 2 1.28 -12.90 18.40
C HIS A 2 -0.24 -13.19 18.37
N GLY A 3 -0.97 -12.61 17.41
CA GLY A 3 -2.40 -12.95 17.17
C GLY A 3 -3.44 -12.07 17.89
N PHE A 4 -3.02 -10.99 18.55
CA PHE A 4 -3.95 -10.02 19.14
C PHE A 4 -4.52 -9.05 18.10
N ASN A 5 -5.55 -8.29 18.50
CA ASN A 5 -6.20 -7.28 17.65
C ASN A 5 -5.15 -6.40 16.92
N PRO A 6 -5.17 -6.34 15.58
CA PRO A 6 -4.16 -5.65 14.78
C PRO A 6 -4.15 -4.12 14.98
N ARG A 7 -5.17 -3.55 15.64
CA ARG A 7 -5.19 -2.12 16.00
C ARG A 7 -4.29 -1.78 17.19
N ARG A 8 -3.82 -2.77 17.96
CA ARG A 8 -2.90 -2.53 19.09
C ARG A 8 -1.56 -2.00 18.57
N ALA A 9 -0.99 -1.02 19.25
CA ALA A 9 0.28 -0.40 18.84
C ALA A 9 1.42 -1.42 18.72
N SER A 10 1.46 -2.42 19.61
CA SER A 10 2.45 -3.51 19.60
C SER A 10 2.31 -4.49 18.42
N MET A 11 1.21 -4.43 17.67
CA MET A 11 0.94 -5.28 16.50
C MET A 11 1.22 -4.56 15.18
N ARG A 12 1.63 -3.28 15.22
CA ARG A 12 1.96 -2.52 14.01
C ARG A 12 3.24 -3.07 13.40
N THR A 13 3.24 -3.16 12.08
CA THR A 13 4.42 -3.52 11.28
C THR A 13 4.85 -2.33 10.42
N LEU A 14 6.02 -2.46 9.80
CA LEU A 14 6.58 -1.47 8.89
C LEU A 14 6.27 -1.84 7.44
N MET A 15 5.96 -0.82 6.63
CA MET A 15 5.93 -0.92 5.16
C MET A 15 6.84 0.18 4.60
N VAL A 16 7.83 -0.22 3.82
CA VAL A 16 8.74 0.68 3.09
C VAL A 16 8.71 0.31 1.62
N LEU A 17 8.56 1.31 0.77
CA LEU A 17 8.55 1.16 -0.68
C LEU A 17 9.67 2.04 -1.24
N ASN A 18 10.50 1.50 -2.11
CA ASN A 18 11.58 2.21 -2.78
C ASN A 18 11.86 1.58 -4.15
N GLY A 19 12.05 2.41 -5.16
CA GLY A 19 12.37 1.96 -6.51
C GLY A 19 11.65 2.77 -7.59
N PRO A 20 11.84 2.39 -8.86
CA PRO A 20 11.16 3.01 -9.98
C PRO A 20 9.63 2.99 -9.81
N GLY A 21 8.98 4.13 -10.07
CA GLY A 21 7.54 4.26 -9.92
C GLY A 21 7.04 4.50 -8.49
N ILE A 22 7.92 4.53 -7.48
CA ILE A 22 7.57 4.90 -6.10
C ILE A 22 7.88 6.38 -5.84
N GLN A 23 6.92 7.09 -5.23
CA GLN A 23 7.07 8.48 -4.85
C GLN A 23 8.05 8.64 -3.68
N ALA A 24 9.17 9.31 -3.91
CA ALA A 24 10.17 9.57 -2.87
C ALA A 24 9.66 10.58 -1.83
N GLY A 25 10.07 10.40 -0.57
CA GLY A 25 9.75 11.31 0.54
C GLY A 25 8.30 11.27 1.02
N GLN A 26 7.45 10.43 0.42
CA GLN A 26 6.05 10.33 0.83
C GLN A 26 5.90 9.51 2.11
N ARG A 27 5.25 10.10 3.13
CA ARG A 27 4.80 9.37 4.31
C ARG A 27 3.42 8.79 4.06
N LEU A 28 3.28 7.48 4.26
CA LEU A 28 2.00 6.78 4.14
C LEU A 28 1.31 6.70 5.50
N SER A 29 0.00 6.94 5.53
CA SER A 29 -0.82 6.90 6.75
C SER A 29 -1.99 5.94 6.61
N GLY A 30 -2.31 5.20 7.68
CA GLY A 30 -3.47 4.30 7.70
C GLY A 30 -3.34 3.07 6.79
N VAL A 31 -2.12 2.71 6.40
CA VAL A 31 -1.84 1.56 5.53
C VAL A 31 -2.07 0.25 6.28
N ARG A 32 -2.65 -0.72 5.58
CA ARG A 32 -2.78 -2.10 6.06
C ARG A 32 -1.94 -3.02 5.19
N ILE A 33 -1.50 -4.14 5.75
CA ILE A 33 -0.71 -5.14 5.01
C ILE A 33 -1.44 -5.67 3.76
N ILE A 34 -2.77 -5.78 3.80
CA ILE A 34 -3.59 -6.24 2.66
C ILE A 34 -3.60 -5.26 1.47
N ASP A 35 -3.17 -4.02 1.68
CA ASP A 35 -3.04 -3.02 0.61
C ASP A 35 -1.79 -3.29 -0.25
N PHE A 36 -0.87 -4.14 0.21
CA PHE A 36 0.38 -4.46 -0.51
C PHE A 36 0.14 -5.14 -1.85
N ALA A 37 -0.63 -6.25 -1.86
CA ALA A 37 -0.87 -7.03 -3.06
C ALA A 37 -1.49 -6.23 -4.22
N PRO A 38 -2.59 -5.46 -4.03
CA PRO A 38 -3.15 -4.66 -5.12
C PRO A 38 -2.23 -3.50 -5.55
N THR A 39 -1.46 -2.93 -4.62
CA THR A 39 -0.47 -1.87 -4.95
C THR A 39 0.67 -2.40 -5.80
N LEU A 40 1.21 -3.58 -5.45
CA LEU A 40 2.28 -4.22 -6.22
C LEU A 40 1.78 -4.63 -7.61
N ALA A 41 0.57 -5.20 -7.70
CA ALA A 41 -0.03 -5.55 -8.99
C ALA A 41 -0.14 -4.32 -9.91
N LYS A 42 -0.59 -3.18 -9.36
CA LYS A 42 -0.65 -1.92 -10.08
C LYS A 42 0.73 -1.45 -10.55
N LEU A 43 1.75 -1.55 -9.71
CA LEU A 43 3.13 -1.17 -10.04
C LEU A 43 3.71 -2.04 -11.16
N LEU A 44 3.38 -3.34 -11.16
CA LEU A 44 3.83 -4.31 -12.16
C LEU A 44 3.00 -4.29 -13.46
N GLY A 45 1.91 -3.52 -13.51
CA GLY A 45 1.01 -3.49 -14.67
C GLY A 45 0.24 -4.79 -14.90
N ILE A 46 0.05 -5.61 -13.86
CA ILE A 46 -0.69 -6.87 -13.93
C ILE A 46 -2.12 -6.71 -13.37
N PRO A 47 -3.06 -7.60 -13.73
CA PRO A 47 -4.40 -7.59 -13.16
C PRO A 47 -4.38 -7.69 -11.63
N GLN A 48 -5.34 -7.04 -10.98
CA GLN A 48 -5.49 -7.10 -9.53
C GLN A 48 -5.79 -8.55 -9.10
N PRO A 49 -5.13 -9.06 -8.04
CA PRO A 49 -5.45 -10.37 -7.49
C PRO A 49 -6.91 -10.40 -7.03
N ARG A 50 -7.66 -11.43 -7.44
CA ARG A 50 -9.10 -11.58 -7.12
C ARG A 50 -9.39 -11.50 -5.61
N ASP A 51 -8.51 -12.06 -4.79
CA ASP A 51 -8.69 -12.13 -3.34
C ASP A 51 -8.11 -10.91 -2.59
N ALA A 52 -7.52 -9.94 -3.31
CA ALA A 52 -7.03 -8.72 -2.71
C ALA A 52 -8.19 -7.81 -2.27
N THR A 53 -8.39 -7.69 -0.96
CA THR A 53 -9.41 -6.83 -0.34
C THR A 53 -8.89 -5.46 0.09
N GLY A 54 -7.59 -5.22 -0.05
CA GLY A 54 -6.96 -3.93 0.22
C GLY A 54 -7.20 -2.89 -0.85
N ARG A 55 -6.81 -1.65 -0.58
CA ARG A 55 -6.80 -0.55 -1.55
C ARG A 55 -5.44 -0.43 -2.22
N ILE A 56 -5.40 0.11 -3.43
CA ILE A 56 -4.15 0.54 -4.06
C ILE A 56 -3.66 1.80 -3.34
N LEU A 57 -2.43 1.78 -2.84
CA LEU A 57 -1.76 2.93 -2.24
C LEU A 57 -1.30 3.87 -3.34
N LYS A 58 -2.24 4.56 -3.97
CA LYS A 58 -1.97 5.53 -5.04
C LYS A 58 -0.94 6.56 -4.59
N GLU A 59 -1.05 7.05 -3.35
CA GLU A 59 -0.12 8.01 -2.76
C GLU A 59 1.35 7.53 -2.77
N ALA A 60 1.61 6.22 -2.83
CA ALA A 60 2.96 5.67 -2.92
C ALA A 60 3.53 5.66 -4.34
N LEU A 61 2.72 5.89 -5.37
CA LEU A 61 3.11 5.76 -6.78
C LEU A 61 3.36 7.12 -7.42
N VAL A 62 4.37 7.19 -8.31
CA VAL A 62 4.62 8.39 -9.12
C VAL A 62 3.46 8.62 -10.10
N GLY A 63 2.98 9.86 -10.20
CA GLY A 63 1.97 10.24 -11.20
C GLY A 63 0.51 9.94 -10.84
N SER A 64 0.22 9.58 -9.59
CA SER A 64 -1.13 9.29 -9.08
C SER A 64 -1.84 10.51 -8.47
N ARG A 65 -1.53 11.73 -8.93
CA ARG A 65 -2.46 12.85 -8.70
C ARG A 65 -3.72 12.51 -9.47
N ASP A 66 -4.79 12.24 -8.73
CA ASP A 66 -6.13 12.10 -9.28
C ASP A 66 -6.50 13.47 -9.87
N THR A 67 -6.20 13.66 -11.16
CA THR A 67 -6.70 14.77 -11.94
C THR A 67 -8.12 14.40 -12.36
N SER A 68 -9.06 14.49 -11.43
CA SER A 68 -10.48 14.54 -11.77
C SER A 68 -10.99 15.96 -11.48
N PRO A 69 -11.62 16.63 -12.46
CA PRO A 69 -12.24 17.95 -12.29
C PRO A 69 -13.48 17.93 -11.40
#